data_AF-A0A0G1YA48-F1
#
_entry.id   AF-A0A0G1YA48-F1
#
_cell.length_a   1.000
_cell.length_b   1.000
_cell.length_c   1.000
_cell.angle_alpha   90.00
_cell.angle_beta   90.00
_cell.angle_gamma   90.00
#
_symmetry.space_group_name_H-M   'P 1'
#
loop_
_entity.id
_entity.type
_entity.pdbx_description
1 polymer ?
#
loop_
_entity_poly.entity_id
_entity_poly.type
_entity_poly.pdbx_seq_one_letter_code
_entity_poly.pdbx_strand_id
1 'polypeptide(L)'
;MSFETFRGASHRSEVDVIVSLFQKARSRAMNNIEQSTWGVCYIAPNYVLLKGLVACDVAYVVDTVKANEVVAAASDFNTMFPVVIFLQLSGSTDETTVEVKQNARTSTISINEAGTIIW
;
A
#
# COMPACT_ATOMS: atom_id res chain seq x y z
N MET A 1 -22.30 -16.54 -14.35
CA MET A 1 -21.41 -15.65 -13.59
C MET A 1 -21.72 -14.22 -14.00
N SER A 2 -22.14 -13.36 -13.07
CA SER A 2 -22.56 -11.99 -13.38
C SER A 2 -21.38 -11.03 -13.35
N PHE A 3 -21.51 -9.92 -14.08
CA PHE A 3 -20.48 -8.87 -14.17
C PHE A 3 -20.15 -8.23 -12.80
N GLU A 4 -21.10 -8.26 -11.87
CA GLU A 4 -20.91 -7.80 -10.49
C GLU A 4 -19.96 -8.70 -9.69
N THR A 5 -19.94 -10.01 -9.97
CA THR A 5 -18.98 -10.94 -9.36
C THR A 5 -17.56 -10.65 -9.84
N PHE A 6 -17.39 -10.35 -11.14
CA PHE A 6 -16.09 -10.00 -11.72
C PHE A 6 -15.53 -8.70 -11.13
N ARG A 7 -16.37 -7.65 -11.04
CA ARG A 7 -16.01 -6.37 -10.41
C ARG A 7 -15.62 -6.53 -8.94
N GLY A 8 -16.34 -7.38 -8.20
CA GLY A 8 -16.02 -7.67 -6.80
C GLY A 8 -14.71 -8.42 -6.62
N ALA A 9 -14.42 -9.39 -7.48
CA ALA A 9 -13.16 -10.13 -7.46
C ALA A 9 -11.97 -9.23 -7.78
N SER A 10 -12.11 -8.32 -8.75
CA SER A 10 -11.06 -7.35 -9.09
C SER A 10 -10.79 -6.36 -7.95
N HIS A 11 -11.83 -5.89 -7.25
CA HIS A 11 -11.67 -5.01 -6.09
C HIS A 11 -10.95 -5.69 -4.93
N ARG A 12 -11.36 -6.92 -4.58
CA ARG A 12 -10.69 -7.70 -3.52
C ARG A 12 -9.23 -7.98 -3.89
N SER A 13 -8.97 -8.33 -5.16
CA SER A 13 -7.62 -8.54 -5.65
C SER A 13 -6.74 -7.29 -5.50
N GLU A 14 -7.28 -6.09 -5.64
CA GLU A 14 -6.50 -4.85 -5.43
C GLU A 14 -6.14 -4.65 -3.96
N VAL A 15 -7.11 -4.84 -3.06
CA VAL A 15 -6.89 -4.78 -1.62
C VAL A 15 -5.82 -5.79 -1.19
N ASP A 16 -5.92 -7.04 -1.68
CA ASP A 16 -4.94 -8.08 -1.40
C ASP A 16 -3.53 -7.72 -1.90
N VAL A 17 -3.42 -7.08 -3.07
CA VAL A 17 -2.14 -6.58 -3.60
C VAL A 17 -1.54 -5.52 -2.67
N ILE A 18 -2.33 -4.51 -2.27
CA ILE A 18 -1.87 -3.44 -1.37
C ILE A 18 -1.44 -4.02 -0.03
N VAL A 19 -2.24 -4.92 0.54
CA VAL A 19 -1.92 -5.60 1.80
C VAL A 19 -0.65 -6.43 1.68
N SER A 20 -0.46 -7.15 0.57
CA SER A 20 0.76 -7.92 0.34
C SER A 20 2.01 -7.04 0.28
N LEU A 21 1.89 -5.83 -0.28
CA LEU A 21 2.98 -4.84 -0.30
C LEU A 21 3.28 -4.31 1.10
N PHE A 22 2.27 -3.98 1.89
CA PHE A 22 2.47 -3.57 3.27
C PHE A 22 3.11 -4.68 4.11
N GLN A 23 2.64 -5.92 3.98
CA GLN A 23 3.24 -7.08 4.64
C GLN A 23 4.69 -7.30 4.21
N LYS A 24 5.00 -7.15 2.92
CA LYS A 24 6.37 -7.25 2.39
C LYS A 24 7.26 -6.14 2.95
N ALA A 25 6.80 -4.89 2.97
CA ALA A 25 7.55 -3.76 3.53
C ALA A 25 7.83 -3.98 5.02
N ARG A 26 6.80 -4.30 5.80
CA ARG A 26 6.93 -4.61 7.22
C ARG A 26 7.90 -5.76 7.49
N SER A 27 7.76 -6.86 6.75
CA SER A 27 8.66 -8.02 6.86
C SER A 27 10.11 -7.64 6.57
N ARG A 28 10.37 -6.81 5.55
CA ARG A 28 11.74 -6.34 5.25
C ARG A 28 12.31 -5.45 6.36
N ALA A 29 11.50 -4.56 6.92
CA ALA A 29 11.91 -3.72 8.05
C ALA A 29 12.22 -4.54 9.31
N MET A 30 11.36 -5.51 9.66
CA MET A 30 11.57 -6.39 10.82
C MET A 30 12.77 -7.32 10.67
N ASN A 31 12.96 -7.90 9.47
CA ASN A 31 14.12 -8.72 9.16
C ASN A 31 15.40 -7.92 8.96
N ASN A 32 15.34 -6.59 9.17
CA ASN A 32 16.49 -5.70 9.09
C ASN A 32 17.20 -5.74 7.73
N ILE A 33 16.44 -5.95 6.65
CA ILE A 33 16.99 -6.07 5.31
C ILE A 33 17.63 -4.74 4.91
N GLU A 34 18.92 -4.79 4.57
CA GLU A 34 19.75 -3.63 4.23
C GLU A 34 19.82 -2.55 5.32
N GLN A 35 19.53 -2.90 6.58
CA GLN A 35 19.59 -1.98 7.74
C GLN A 35 18.80 -0.69 7.51
N SER A 36 17.62 -0.82 6.89
CA SER A 36 16.82 0.32 6.48
C SER A 36 15.36 0.16 6.88
N THR A 37 14.65 1.28 6.96
CA THR A 37 13.19 1.29 7.00
C THR A 37 12.63 0.97 5.63
N TRP A 38 11.40 0.47 5.60
CA TRP A 38 10.74 0.08 4.36
C TRP A 38 9.33 0.64 4.36
N GLY A 39 8.91 1.17 3.23
CA GLY A 39 7.60 1.80 3.12
C GLY A 39 6.89 1.45 1.83
N VAL A 40 5.61 1.80 1.79
CA VAL A 40 4.81 1.72 0.58
C VAL A 40 4.17 3.08 0.37
N CYS A 41 4.18 3.54 -0.86
CA CYS A 41 3.39 4.69 -1.27
C CYS A 41 2.77 4.45 -2.64
N TYR A 42 2.05 5.44 -3.14
CA TYR A 42 1.49 5.42 -4.47
C TYR A 42 2.05 6.59 -5.28
N ILE A 43 2.65 6.27 -6.42
CA ILE A 43 3.08 7.23 -7.43
C ILE A 43 2.35 6.82 -8.70
N ALA A 44 1.27 7.55 -9.02
CA ALA A 44 0.41 7.21 -10.14
C ALA A 44 1.22 6.83 -11.40
N PRO A 45 0.94 5.67 -12.03
CA PRO A 45 -0.16 4.73 -11.77
C PRO A 45 0.22 3.50 -10.91
N ASN A 46 1.29 3.56 -10.11
CA ASN A 46 1.87 2.40 -9.44
C ASN A 46 1.89 2.52 -7.92
N TYR A 47 1.65 1.40 -7.24
CA TYR A 47 2.10 1.18 -5.88
C TYR A 47 3.61 0.95 -5.90
N VAL A 48 4.32 1.60 -4.98
CA VAL A 48 5.77 1.59 -4.95
C VAL A 48 6.27 1.19 -3.58
N LEU A 49 7.17 0.21 -3.58
CA LEU A 49 7.92 -0.20 -2.41
C LEU A 49 9.15 0.71 -2.30
N LEU A 50 9.25 1.42 -1.18
CA LEU A 50 10.31 2.36 -0.87
C LEU A 50 11.28 1.76 0.15
N LYS A 51 12.53 2.22 0.08
CA LYS A 51 13.56 1.98 1.11
C LYS A 51 14.04 3.31 1.71
N GLY A 52 14.09 3.38 3.04
CA GLY A 52 14.54 4.55 3.79
C GLY A 52 13.42 5.38 4.41
N LEU A 53 13.79 6.32 5.29
CA LEU A 53 12.90 7.25 6.00
C LEU A 53 12.65 8.47 5.11
N VAL A 54 11.99 8.27 3.99
CA VAL A 54 11.83 9.34 2.99
C VAL A 54 10.40 9.45 2.51
N ALA A 55 10.04 10.66 2.12
CA ALA A 55 8.79 10.93 1.42
C ALA A 55 8.69 10.06 0.16
N CYS A 56 7.46 9.90 -0.34
CA CYS A 56 7.17 9.14 -1.55
C CYS A 56 7.88 9.76 -2.77
N ASP A 57 9.08 9.25 -3.08
CA ASP A 57 9.99 9.80 -4.09
C ASP A 57 10.59 8.66 -4.93
N VAL A 58 10.67 8.90 -6.24
CA VAL A 58 11.17 7.97 -7.25
C VAL A 58 12.62 7.53 -7.01
N ALA A 59 13.43 8.35 -6.33
CA ALA A 59 14.83 8.04 -6.03
C ALA A 59 15.00 6.85 -5.06
N TYR A 60 13.96 6.50 -4.31
CA TYR A 60 13.99 5.45 -3.28
C TYR A 60 13.14 4.23 -3.63
N VAL A 61 12.65 4.17 -4.86
CA VAL A 61 11.84 3.07 -5.37
C VAL A 61 12.70 1.81 -5.54
N VAL A 62 12.27 0.73 -4.92
CA VAL A 62 12.89 -0.60 -5.04
C VAL A 62 12.08 -1.51 -5.94
N ASP A 63 10.74 -1.38 -5.90
CA ASP A 63 9.83 -2.25 -6.63
C ASP A 63 8.53 -1.50 -6.95
N THR A 64 7.88 -1.85 -8.06
CA THR A 64 6.65 -1.21 -8.51
C THR A 64 5.60 -2.27 -8.86
N VAL A 65 4.36 -2.02 -8.46
CA VAL A 65 3.20 -2.82 -8.85
C VAL A 65 2.16 -1.89 -9.44
N LYS A 66 1.72 -2.19 -10.65
CA LYS A 66 0.73 -1.38 -11.35
C LYS A 66 -0.63 -1.50 -10.64
N ALA A 67 -1.25 -0.36 -10.34
CA ALA A 67 -2.62 -0.34 -9.83
C ALA A 67 -3.61 -0.71 -10.93
N ASN A 68 -4.83 -1.11 -10.54
CA ASN A 68 -5.88 -1.35 -11.51
C ASN A 68 -6.26 -0.06 -12.25
N GLU A 69 -6.88 -0.18 -13.44
CA GLU A 69 -7.19 0.97 -14.28
C GLU A 69 -8.15 1.99 -13.64
N VAL A 70 -9.03 1.54 -12.75
CA VAL A 70 -9.99 2.41 -12.04
C VAL A 70 -9.27 3.27 -11.00
N VAL A 71 -8.34 2.67 -10.25
CA VAL A 71 -7.49 3.36 -9.27
C VAL A 71 -6.47 4.25 -9.98
N ALA A 72 -5.87 3.76 -11.06
CA ALA A 72 -4.92 4.51 -11.87
C ALA A 72 -5.54 5.75 -12.53
N ALA A 73 -6.84 5.69 -12.88
CA ALA A 73 -7.59 6.81 -13.42
C ALA A 73 -8.16 7.75 -12.35
N ALA A 74 -8.15 7.36 -11.07
CA ALA A 74 -8.67 8.17 -9.97
C ALA A 74 -7.65 9.27 -9.60
N SER A 75 -7.97 10.51 -9.97
CA SER A 75 -7.12 11.69 -9.77
C SER A 75 -6.81 12.01 -8.30
N ASP A 76 -7.69 11.58 -7.40
CA ASP A 76 -7.63 11.79 -5.95
C ASP A 76 -6.92 10.65 -5.21
N PHE A 77 -6.58 9.54 -5.88
CA PHE A 77 -5.98 8.40 -5.19
C PHE A 77 -4.57 8.69 -4.65
N ASN A 78 -3.80 9.55 -5.32
CA ASN A 78 -2.50 10.04 -4.83
C ASN A 78 -2.63 10.78 -3.48
N THR A 79 -3.75 11.46 -3.21
CA THR A 79 -3.95 12.17 -1.94
C THR A 79 -4.64 11.30 -0.88
N MET A 80 -5.34 10.25 -1.30
CA MET A 80 -5.96 9.27 -0.40
C MET A 80 -5.02 8.15 0.05
N PHE A 81 -3.93 7.90 -0.67
CA PHE A 81 -2.95 6.87 -0.31
C PHE A 81 -1.76 7.51 0.45
N PRO A 82 -1.76 7.50 1.79
CA PRO A 82 -0.63 8.02 2.55
C PRO A 82 0.62 7.18 2.29
N VAL A 83 1.78 7.81 2.42
CA VAL A 83 3.03 7.05 2.56
C VAL A 83 3.03 6.35 3.91
N VAL A 84 3.25 5.04 3.91
CA VAL A 84 3.34 4.23 5.13
C VAL A 84 4.77 3.72 5.24
N ILE A 85 5.45 4.02 6.35
CA ILE A 85 6.85 3.64 6.56
C ILE A 85 6.93 2.78 7.82
N PHE A 86 7.42 1.57 7.67
CA PHE A 86 7.69 0.66 8.77
C PHE A 86 9.12 0.85 9.29
N LEU A 87 9.22 1.08 10.60
CA LEU A 87 10.48 1.23 11.31
C LEU A 87 11.24 -0.10 11.36
N GLN A 88 12.56 0.02 11.20
CA GLN A 88 13.50 -1.08 11.24
C GLN A 88 13.44 -1.80 12.61
N LEU A 89 13.63 -3.12 12.62
CA LEU A 89 13.60 -4.01 13.80
C LEU A 89 12.24 -4.15 14.49
N SER A 90 11.44 -3.10 14.63
CA SER A 90 10.13 -3.16 15.27
C SER A 90 8.99 -3.46 14.30
N GLY A 91 9.10 -3.01 13.04
CA GLY A 91 7.98 -3.04 12.09
C GLY A 91 6.79 -2.17 12.51
N SER A 92 6.99 -1.22 13.42
CA SER A 92 6.00 -0.22 13.83
C SER A 92 5.90 0.91 12.80
N THR A 93 4.79 1.63 12.78
CA THR A 93 4.53 2.77 11.89
C THR A 93 3.61 3.76 12.61
N ASP A 94 3.42 4.95 12.07
CA ASP A 94 2.34 5.82 12.52
C ASP A 94 0.97 5.20 12.17
N GLU A 95 0.00 5.34 13.07
CA GLU A 95 -1.37 4.87 12.82
C GLU A 95 -1.94 5.56 11.58
N THR A 96 -2.50 4.76 10.66
CA THR A 96 -3.02 5.29 9.41
C THR A 96 -4.09 4.40 8.81
N THR A 97 -4.88 4.98 7.92
CA THR A 97 -5.92 4.29 7.17
C THR A 97 -5.78 4.57 5.69
N VAL A 98 -5.89 3.53 4.89
CA VAL A 98 -5.86 3.61 3.43
C VAL A 98 -7.23 3.23 2.90
N GLU A 99 -7.86 4.16 2.18
CA GLU A 99 -9.15 3.90 1.53
C GLU A 99 -8.94 3.51 0.07
N VAL A 100 -9.39 2.30 -0.28
CA VAL A 100 -9.41 1.81 -1.66
C VAL A 100 -10.80 2.03 -2.22
N LYS A 101 -10.97 3.06 -3.06
CA LYS A 101 -12.23 3.36 -3.74
C LYS A 101 -12.18 2.84 -5.17
N GLN A 102 -13.11 1.94 -5.51
CA GLN A 102 -13.32 1.49 -6.88
C GLN A 102 -14.81 1.52 -7.21
N ASN A 103 -15.22 2.44 -8.08
CA ASN A 103 -16.62 2.69 -8.40
C ASN A 103 -17.43 2.98 -7.12
N ALA A 104 -18.50 2.21 -6.87
CA ALA A 104 -19.37 2.35 -5.70
C ALA A 104 -18.92 1.54 -4.47
N ARG A 105 -17.71 0.95 -4.48
CA ARG A 105 -17.18 0.16 -3.37
C ARG A 105 -15.98 0.85 -2.73
N THR A 106 -15.99 0.88 -1.41
CA THR A 106 -14.89 1.38 -0.58
C THR A 106 -14.48 0.28 0.37
N SER A 107 -13.19 -0.05 0.35
CA SER A 107 -12.56 -0.89 1.38
C SER A 107 -11.57 -0.04 2.16
N THR A 108 -11.48 -0.27 3.46
CA THR A 108 -10.57 0.47 4.35
C THR A 108 -9.55 -0.51 4.90
N ILE A 109 -8.28 -0.21 4.69
CA ILE A 109 -7.17 -0.92 5.31
C ILE A 109 -6.68 -0.05 6.46
N SER A 110 -6.74 -0.55 7.69
CA SER A 110 -6.20 0.17 8.85
C SER A 110 -4.88 -0.45 9.29
N ILE A 111 -3.94 0.41 9.67
CA ILE A 111 -2.63 0.03 10.19
C ILE A 111 -2.45 0.72 11.54
N ASN A 112 -2.31 -0.07 12.60
CA ASN A 112 -2.09 0.47 13.93
C ASN A 112 -0.61 0.81 14.18
N GLU A 113 -0.32 1.44 15.32
CA GLU A 113 1.06 1.85 15.67
C GLU A 113 2.05 0.68 15.73
N ALA A 114 1.57 -0.53 16.06
CA ALA A 114 2.40 -1.75 16.06
C ALA A 114 2.67 -2.31 14.64
N GLY A 115 2.19 -1.64 13.59
CA GLY A 115 2.27 -2.09 12.20
C GLY A 115 1.37 -3.28 11.88
N THR A 116 0.34 -3.52 12.68
CA THR A 116 -0.66 -4.55 12.38
C THR A 116 -1.58 -4.06 11.27
N ILE A 117 -1.69 -4.83 10.19
CA ILE A 117 -2.50 -4.50 9.01
C ILE A 117 -3.84 -5.24 9.13
N ILE A 118 -4.95 -4.51 9.07
CA ILE A 118 -6.32 -5.02 9.21
C ILE A 118 -7.12 -4.60 7.96
N TRP A 119 -7.77 -5.54 7.26
CA TRP A 119 -8.49 -5.30 6.01
C TRP A 119 -9.68 -6.24 5.82
#